data_AF-A0A7M2QTM5-F1
#
_entry.id   AF-A0A7M2QTM5-F1
#
_cell.length_a   1.000
_cell.length_b   1.000
_cell.length_c   1.000
_cell.angle_alpha   90.00
_cell.angle_beta   90.00
_cell.angle_gamma   90.00
#
_symmetry.space_group_name_H-M   'P 1'
#
loop_
_entity.id
_entity.type
_entity.pdbx_description
1 polymer ?
#
loop_
_entity_poly.entity_id
_entity_poly.type
_entity_poly.pdbx_seq_one_letter_code
_entity_poly.pdbx_strand_id
1 'polypeptide(L)' 'MSVELLREYEEDGAKVTEYTRDGETVSHTVREPIVTVPPAPVEPQPTLVELQTQTLLNTEYLVTMSELSNLKGE' A
#
# COMPACT_ATOMS: atom_id res chain seq x y z
N MET A 1 30.52 -24.47 -16.01
CA MET A 1 29.53 -25.01 -15.07
C MET A 1 28.73 -23.84 -14.57
N SER A 2 27.46 -23.74 -14.94
CA SER A 2 26.51 -22.74 -14.42
C SER A 2 26.03 -23.18 -13.04
N VAL A 3 25.69 -22.20 -12.19
CA VAL A 3 25.05 -22.44 -10.90
C VAL A 3 23.55 -22.24 -11.09
N GLU A 4 22.74 -23.18 -10.62
CA GLU A 4 21.28 -23.18 -10.77
C GLU A 4 20.59 -23.20 -9.40
N LEU A 5 19.36 -22.70 -9.34
CA LEU A 5 18.54 -22.75 -8.13
C LEU A 5 18.07 -24.19 -7.89
N LEU A 6 18.34 -24.73 -6.70
CA LEU A 6 17.87 -26.06 -6.30
C LEU A 6 16.54 -25.98 -5.55
N ARG A 7 16.48 -25.15 -4.50
CA ARG A 7 15.27 -24.94 -3.70
C ARG A 7 15.31 -23.62 -2.93
N GLU A 8 14.12 -23.16 -2.56
CA GLU A 8 13.89 -21.97 -1.76
C GLU A 8 12.85 -22.28 -0.68
N TYR A 9 13.12 -21.91 0.57
CA TYR A 9 12.24 -22.19 1.71
C TYR A 9 12.45 -21.18 2.85
N GLU A 10 11.52 -21.12 3.79
CA GLU A 10 11.66 -20.32 5.00
C GLU A 10 12.12 -21.19 6.17
N GLU A 11 13.11 -20.74 6.92
CA GLU A 11 13.66 -21.41 8.09
C GLU A 11 14.13 -20.36 9.09
N ASP A 12 13.71 -20.48 10.36
CA ASP A 12 14.11 -19.59 11.46
C ASP A 12 13.95 -18.08 11.18
N GLY A 13 12.89 -17.70 10.45
CA GLY A 13 12.63 -16.30 10.08
C GLY A 13 13.57 -15.75 9.01
N ALA A 14 14.27 -16.63 8.30
CA ALA A 14 15.06 -16.30 7.13
C ALA A 14 14.49 -17.01 5.88
N LYS A 15 14.55 -16.32 4.75
CA LYS A 15 14.44 -16.91 3.44
C LYS A 15 15.76 -17.58 3.09
N VAL A 16 15.72 -18.88 2.87
CA VAL A 16 16.87 -19.72 2.50
C VAL A 16 16.78 -20.08 1.03
N THR A 17 17.85 -19.81 0.29
CA THR A 17 17.97 -20.14 -1.14
C THR A 17 19.19 -21.03 -1.33
N GLU A 18 18.99 -22.25 -1.82
CA GLU A 18 20.06 -23.19 -2.11
C GLU A 18 20.28 -23.36 -3.60
N TYR A 19 21.55 -23.44 -4.00
CA TYR A 19 21.98 -23.56 -5.40
C TYR A 19 22.80 -24.82 -5.64
N THR A 20 22.74 -25.36 -6.85
CA THR A 20 23.45 -26.56 -7.30
C THR A 20 24.29 -26.29 -8.55
N ARG A 21 25.32 -27.13 -8.77
CA ARG A 21 26.12 -27.17 -10.02
C ARG A 21 25.92 -28.46 -10.81
N ASP A 22 25.36 -29.49 -10.18
CA ASP A 22 25.19 -30.85 -10.70
C ASP A 22 23.72 -31.30 -10.75
N GLY A 23 22.80 -30.48 -10.23
CA GLY A 23 21.36 -30.76 -10.19
C GLY A 23 20.91 -31.53 -8.93
N GLU A 24 21.83 -32.00 -8.09
CA GLU A 24 21.52 -32.89 -6.97
C GLU A 24 22.14 -32.41 -5.64
N THR A 25 23.37 -31.90 -5.68
CA THR A 25 24.12 -31.50 -4.50
C THR A 25 24.04 -29.98 -4.29
N VAL A 26 23.86 -29.59 -3.02
CA VAL A 26 23.95 -28.18 -2.61
C VAL A 26 25.40 -27.70 -2.76
N SER A 27 25.59 -26.71 -3.62
CA SER A 27 26.88 -26.06 -3.87
C SER A 27 27.02 -24.72 -3.14
N HIS A 28 25.89 -24.06 -2.83
CA HIS A 28 25.85 -22.78 -2.12
C HIS A 28 24.49 -22.56 -1.44
N THR A 29 24.50 -21.86 -0.31
CA THR A 29 23.29 -21.50 0.45
C THR A 29 23.34 -20.02 0.80
N VAL A 30 22.28 -19.29 0.48
CA VAL A 30 22.06 -17.89 0.82
C VAL A 30 20.95 -17.83 1.86
N ARG A 31 21.12 -17.00 2.89
CA ARG A 31 20.13 -16.76 3.94
C ARG A 31 19.87 -15.27 4.06
N GLU A 32 18.63 -14.88 3.85
CA GLU A 32 18.18 -13.48 3.94
C GLU A 32 17.13 -13.37 5.05
N PRO A 33 17.30 -12.48 6.04
CA PRO A 33 16.32 -12.31 7.11
C PRO A 33 14.99 -11.81 6.52
N ILE A 34 13.87 -12.40 6.95
CA ILE A 34 12.53 -11.95 6.58
C ILE A 34 12.24 -10.71 7.45
N VAL A 35 12.48 -9.53 6.90
CA VAL A 35 12.12 -8.27 7.55
C VAL A 35 10.62 -8.05 7.36
N THR A 36 9.83 -8.33 8.41
CA THR A 36 8.42 -7.94 8.45
C THR A 36 8.33 -6.44 8.76
N VAL A 37 8.12 -5.62 7.72
CA VAL A 37 7.80 -4.22 7.92
C VAL A 37 6.34 -4.16 8.40
N PRO A 38 6.04 -3.58 9.58
CA PRO A 38 4.66 -3.39 9.99
C PRO A 38 3.93 -2.53 8.94
N PRO A 39 2.66 -2.83 8.62
CA PRO A 39 1.91 -2.01 7.69
C PRO A 39 1.88 -0.57 8.21
N ALA A 40 2.07 0.39 7.31
CA ALA A 40 1.92 1.80 7.67
C ALA A 40 0.51 2.04 8.25
N PRO A 41 0.35 2.92 9.25
CA PRO A 41 -0.97 3.32 9.71
C PRO A 41 -1.78 3.84 8.52
N VAL A 42 -2.97 3.26 8.30
CA VAL A 42 -3.89 3.73 7.26
C VAL A 42 -4.71 4.87 7.84
N GLU A 43 -4.61 6.06 7.26
CA GLU A 43 -5.51 7.15 7.60
C GLU A 43 -6.93 6.83 7.13
N PRO A 44 -7.96 7.09 7.95
CA PRO A 44 -9.34 6.86 7.54
C PRO A 44 -9.67 7.76 6.35
N GLN A 45 -10.12 7.16 5.24
CA GLN A 45 -10.63 7.90 4.10
C GLN A 45 -12.12 8.20 4.29
N PRO A 46 -12.59 9.37 3.85
CA PRO A 46 -14.02 9.68 3.87
C PRO A 46 -14.79 8.69 3.00
N THR A 47 -15.95 8.27 3.50
CA THR A 47 -16.93 7.47 2.78
C THR A 47 -17.57 8.29 1.65
N LEU A 48 -18.18 7.59 0.69
CA LEU A 48 -18.93 8.24 -0.38
C LEU A 48 -20.06 9.14 0.16
N VAL A 49 -20.70 8.72 1.25
CA VAL A 49 -21.79 9.47 1.90
C VAL A 49 -21.26 10.78 2.50
N GLU A 50 -20.11 10.73 3.17
CA GLU A 50 -19.45 11.93 3.71
C GLU A 50 -19.06 12.91 2.60
N LEU A 51 -18.51 12.40 1.49
CA LEU A 51 -18.16 13.22 0.32
C LEU A 51 -19.39 13.87 -0.32
N GLN A 52 -20.48 13.13 -0.50
CA GLN A 52 -21.74 13.64 -1.04
C GLN A 52 -22.35 14.70 -0.11
N THR A 53 -22.31 14.46 1.20
CA THR A 53 -22.81 15.40 2.21
C THR A 53 -22.01 16.69 2.19
N GLN A 54 -20.67 16.60 2.14
CA GLN A 54 -19.80 17.77 2.03
C GLN A 54 -20.04 18.55 0.74
N THR A 55 -20.29 17.85 -0.38
CA THR A 55 -20.61 18.47 -1.66
C THR A 55 -21.93 19.24 -1.59
N LEU A 56 -22.95 18.67 -0.98
CA LEU A 56 -24.24 19.31 -0.79
C LEU A 56 -24.09 20.57 0.08
N LEU A 57 -23.45 20.45 1.23
CA LEU A 57 -23.20 21.58 2.14
C LEU A 57 -22.42 22.72 1.47
N ASN A 58 -21.38 22.39 0.71
CA ASN A 58 -20.60 23.38 -0.03
C ASN A 58 -21.46 24.10 -1.08
N THR A 59 -22.34 23.37 -1.75
CA THR A 59 -23.26 23.94 -2.75
C THR A 59 -24.25 24.89 -2.10
N GLU A 60 -24.89 24.46 -1.01
CA GLU A 60 -25.83 25.30 -0.25
C GLU A 60 -25.17 26.59 0.22
N TYR A 61 -23.96 26.50 0.80
CA TYR A 61 -23.19 27.66 1.23
C TYR A 61 -22.95 28.66 0.08
N LEU A 62 -22.47 28.18 -1.07
CA LEU A 62 -22.18 29.04 -2.22
C LEU A 62 -23.44 29.72 -2.76
N VAL A 63 -24.56 29.00 -2.82
CA VAL A 63 -25.86 29.56 -3.24
C VAL A 63 -26.30 30.66 -2.27
N THR A 64 -26.28 30.40 -0.96
CA THR A 64 -26.65 31.41 0.05
C THR A 64 -25.76 32.65 -0.04
N MET A 65 -24.45 32.48 -0.23
CA MET A 65 -23.54 33.62 -0.38
C MET A 65 -23.80 34.41 -1.66
N SER A 66 -24.16 33.74 -2.76
CA SER A 66 -24.58 34.39 -4.00
C SER A 66 -25.87 35.19 -3.80
N GLU A 67 -26.87 34.62 -3.14
CA GLU A 67 -28.14 35.31 -2.84
C GLU A 67 -27.93 36.54 -1.95
N LEU A 68 -27.14 36.42 -0.89
CA LEU A 68 -26.79 37.53 -0.01
C LEU A 68 -26.02 38.63 -0.74
N SER A 69 -25.16 38.26 -1.69
CA SER A 69 -24.42 39.24 -2.51
C SER A 69 -25.36 39.98 -3.45
N ASN A 70 -26.32 39.28 -4.05
CA ASN A 70 -27.33 39.88 -4.92
C ASN A 70 -28.27 40.83 -4.14
N LEU A 71 -28.59 40.51 -2.88
CA LEU A 71 -29.40 41.37 -2.00
C LEU A 71 -28.70 42.67 -1.55
N LYS A 72 -27.36 42.72 -1.58
CA LYS A 72 -26.58 43.92 -1.22
C LYS A 72 -26.28 44.84 -2.42
N GLY A 73 -26.75 44.46 -3.62
CA GLY A 73 -26.47 45.14 -4.88
C GLY A 73 -27.55 46.10 -5.39
N GLU A 74 -28.56 46.45 -4.59
CA GLU A 74 -29.55 47.54 -4.85
C GLU A 74 -29.31 48.76 -3.95
#